data_AF-A0A3A8WDI5-F1
#
_entry.id   AF-A0A3A8WDI5-F1
#
_cell.length_a   1.000
_cell.length_b   1.000
_cell.length_c   1.000
_cell.angle_alpha   90.00
_cell.angle_beta   90.00
_cell.angle_gamma   90.00
#
_symmetry.space_group_name_H-M   'P 1'
#
loop_
_entity.id
_entity.type
_entity.pdbx_description
1 polymer ?
#
loop_
_entity_poly.entity_id
_entity_poly.type
_entity_poly.pdbx_seq_one_letter_code
_entity_poly.pdbx_strand_id
1 'polypeptide(L)'
;MGRTILCNECHSTFDEDILKKKNSENKCLVCGASLVGENVDSDHMESPDKNSGQVVEKKTYYYYKEGGGTLDEMLFKGWKPLYTFQAMDVEDAKRQLKEICPNSPLLKTTPSKQIRCPRCLSTQFQLMPRKFSLLTGFATNKFDRVCVMCKKRF
;
A
#
# COMPACT_ATOMS: atom_id res chain seq x y z
N MET A 1 -23.04 17.62 -3.47
CA MET A 1 -22.01 17.13 -4.41
C MET A 1 -21.08 16.24 -3.60
N GLY A 2 -21.28 14.92 -3.67
CA GLY A 2 -20.45 13.96 -2.92
C GLY A 2 -19.05 13.89 -3.52
N ARG A 3 -18.01 13.82 -2.68
CA ARG A 3 -16.65 13.50 -3.11
C ARG A 3 -16.54 12.00 -3.33
N THR A 4 -15.81 11.61 -4.38
CA THR A 4 -15.48 10.20 -4.64
C THR A 4 -14.24 9.85 -3.83
N ILE A 5 -14.35 8.84 -2.96
CA ILE A 5 -13.28 8.33 -2.11
C ILE A 5 -12.63 7.13 -2.80
N LEU A 6 -11.32 7.21 -2.99
CA LEU A 6 -10.51 6.13 -3.56
C LEU A 6 -9.88 5.31 -2.45
N CYS A 7 -10.07 4.00 -2.47
CA CYS A 7 -9.35 3.11 -1.57
C CYS A 7 -7.92 2.88 -2.08
N ASN A 8 -6.91 3.30 -1.31
CA ASN A 8 -5.50 3.13 -1.69
C ASN A 8 -5.04 1.66 -1.71
N GLU A 9 -5.78 0.77 -1.06
CA GLU A 9 -5.46 -0.67 -0.96
C GLU A 9 -6.01 -1.50 -2.13
N CYS A 10 -7.19 -1.14 -2.65
CA CYS A 10 -7.86 -1.93 -3.70
C CYS A 10 -8.28 -1.11 -4.92
N HIS A 11 -7.88 0.17 -4.97
CA HIS A 11 -8.18 1.14 -6.02
C HIS A 11 -9.67 1.23 -6.39
N SER A 12 -10.54 0.82 -5.48
CA SER A 12 -11.99 0.91 -5.68
C SER A 12 -12.45 2.33 -5.35
N THR A 13 -13.27 2.90 -6.24
CA THR A 13 -13.92 4.20 -6.08
C THR A 13 -15.27 4.01 -5.38
N PHE A 14 -15.53 4.80 -4.35
CA PHE A 14 -16.82 4.83 -3.67
C PHE A 14 -17.31 6.27 -3.55
N ASP A 15 -18.61 6.46 -3.70
CA ASP A 15 -19.23 7.75 -3.39
C ASP A 15 -19.46 7.87 -1.88
N GLU A 16 -19.09 9.02 -1.31
CA GLU A 16 -19.21 9.30 0.14
C GLU A 16 -20.64 9.09 0.66
N ASP A 17 -21.65 9.34 -0.17
CA ASP A 17 -23.07 9.17 0.19
C ASP A 17 -23.44 7.70 0.44
N ILE A 18 -22.76 6.76 -0.21
CA ILE A 18 -22.95 5.31 -0.03
C ILE A 18 -22.30 4.84 1.28
N LEU A 19 -21.19 5.46 1.67
CA LEU A 19 -20.48 5.15 2.91
C LEU A 19 -21.24 5.66 4.14
N LYS A 20 -21.81 6.87 4.07
CA LYS A 20 -22.69 7.44 5.11
C LYS A 20 -23.95 6.60 5.33
N LYS A 21 -24.56 6.10 4.25
CA LYS A 21 -25.79 5.29 4.31
C LYS A 21 -25.60 3.93 4.99
N LYS A 22 -24.38 3.40 5.04
CA LYS A 22 -24.06 2.09 5.63
C LYS A 22 -23.42 2.14 7.02
N ASN A 23 -23.27 3.32 7.62
CA ASN A 23 -22.61 3.49 8.92
C ASN A 23 -21.16 2.92 8.94
N SER A 24 -20.52 2.89 7.76
CA SER A 24 -19.17 2.38 7.54
C SER A 24 -18.32 3.48 6.92
N GLU A 25 -18.38 4.66 7.53
CA GLU A 25 -17.81 5.91 6.99
C GLU A 25 -16.30 5.77 6.68
N ASN A 26 -15.63 4.86 7.39
CA ASN A 26 -14.16 4.76 7.40
C ASN A 26 -13.63 3.39 6.99
N LYS A 27 -14.45 2.48 6.42
CA LYS A 27 -14.01 1.13 6.04
C LYS A 27 -14.38 0.79 4.60
N CYS A 28 -13.41 0.26 3.87
CA CYS A 28 -13.57 -0.16 2.50
C CYS A 28 -14.48 -1.39 2.42
N LEU A 29 -15.55 -1.30 1.64
CA LEU A 29 -16.49 -2.41 1.46
C LEU A 29 -15.90 -3.58 0.66
N VAL A 30 -14.80 -3.37 -0.07
CA VAL A 30 -14.18 -4.38 -0.94
C VAL A 30 -13.06 -5.13 -0.21
N CYS A 31 -12.16 -4.41 0.47
CA CYS A 31 -10.99 -5.02 1.11
C CYS A 31 -11.02 -4.94 2.65
N GLY A 32 -12.01 -4.28 3.25
CA GLY A 32 -12.10 -4.11 4.70
C GLY A 32 -11.08 -3.14 5.31
N ALA A 33 -10.19 -2.56 4.49
CA ALA A 33 -9.17 -1.62 4.94
C ALA A 33 -9.81 -0.29 5.37
N SER A 34 -9.22 0.37 6.36
CA SER A 34 -9.64 1.71 6.75
C SER A 34 -9.42 2.68 5.58
N LEU A 35 -10.49 3.38 5.18
CA LEU A 35 -10.46 4.44 4.15
C LEU A 35 -10.01 5.78 4.74
N VAL A 36 -10.07 5.91 6.06
CA VAL A 36 -9.43 6.99 6.81
C VAL A 36 -8.03 6.51 7.13
N GLY A 37 -7.06 7.03 6.39
CA GLY A 37 -5.71 7.13 6.94
C GLY A 37 -5.84 7.89 8.25
N GLU A 38 -5.35 7.29 9.33
CA GLU A 38 -5.14 8.02 10.57
C GLU A 38 -4.39 9.30 10.18
N ASN A 39 -5.11 10.42 10.16
CA ASN A 39 -4.47 11.70 10.38
C ASN A 39 -3.93 11.53 11.79
N VAL A 40 -2.68 11.10 11.90
CA VAL A 40 -1.89 11.38 13.08
C VAL A 40 -2.07 12.88 13.23
N ASP A 41 -2.77 13.24 14.29
CA ASP A 41 -3.08 14.59 14.67
C ASP A 41 -1.80 15.39 14.48
N SER A 42 -1.78 16.21 13.44
CA SER A 42 -0.82 17.30 13.31
C SER A 42 -1.22 18.31 14.37
N ASP A 43 -0.89 17.98 15.62
CA ASP A 43 -0.60 18.98 16.61
C ASP A 43 0.37 19.95 15.95
N HIS A 44 -0.17 21.14 15.70
CA HIS A 44 0.52 22.28 15.17
C HIS A 44 1.85 22.44 15.89
N MET A 45 2.95 22.22 15.17
CA MET A 45 4.13 23.04 15.37
C MET A 45 4.21 23.95 14.18
N GLU A 46 4.00 25.23 14.47
CA GLU A 46 3.92 26.33 13.53
C GLU A 46 5.06 26.28 12.52
N SER A 47 4.71 26.59 11.27
CA SER A 47 5.66 27.07 10.29
C SER A 47 6.50 28.21 10.87
N PRO A 48 7.77 28.31 10.45
CA PRO A 48 8.24 29.63 10.09
C PRO A 48 8.55 29.65 8.59
N ASP A 49 7.81 30.55 7.95
CA ASP A 49 8.26 31.49 6.94
C ASP A 49 9.14 31.03 5.77
N LYS A 50 8.50 31.16 4.60
CA LYS A 50 9.12 31.37 3.30
C LYS A 50 9.93 32.68 3.29
N ASN A 51 11.19 32.65 3.68
CA ASN A 51 12.27 33.40 3.01
C ASN A 51 13.58 33.21 3.76
N SER A 52 14.48 32.42 3.19
CA SER A 52 15.93 32.61 3.24
C SER A 52 16.53 31.54 2.35
N GLY A 53 17.49 31.90 1.48
CA GLY A 53 18.23 30.92 0.70
C GLY A 53 18.94 29.93 1.63
N GLN A 54 18.30 28.80 1.92
CA GLN A 54 18.82 27.80 2.83
C GLN A 54 19.56 26.77 1.99
N VAL A 55 20.89 26.82 2.08
CA VAL A 55 21.78 25.81 1.52
C VAL A 55 21.29 24.46 2.05
N VAL A 56 20.76 23.62 1.16
CA VAL A 56 20.29 22.28 1.54
C VAL A 56 21.54 21.47 1.89
N GLU A 57 21.87 21.42 3.17
CA GLU A 57 23.01 20.66 3.65
C GLU A 57 22.78 19.19 3.34
N LYS A 58 23.66 18.61 2.51
CA LYS A 58 23.62 17.19 2.18
C LYS A 58 23.95 16.41 3.44
N LYS A 59 22.95 15.72 3.98
CA LYS A 59 23.14 14.82 5.12
C LYS A 59 23.67 13.49 4.64
N THR A 60 24.59 12.91 5.42
CA THR A 60 25.08 11.56 5.16
C THR A 60 24.20 10.60 5.94
N TYR A 61 23.69 9.59 5.26
CA TYR A 61 22.88 8.56 5.85
C TYR A 61 23.57 7.19 5.68
N TYR A 62 23.36 6.34 6.68
CA TYR A 62 24.00 5.05 6.82
C TYR A 62 22.91 3.96 6.85
N TYR A 63 23.05 2.97 5.97
CA TYR A 63 22.15 1.83 5.93
C TYR A 63 22.77 0.60 6.60
N TYR A 64 22.03 0.01 7.53
CA TYR A 64 22.38 -1.23 8.22
C TYR A 64 21.31 -2.27 7.88
N LYS A 65 21.70 -3.49 7.48
CA LYS A 65 20.74 -4.57 7.12
C LYS A 65 20.28 -5.36 8.35
N GLU A 66 21.01 -5.27 9.45
CA GLU A 66 20.70 -5.99 10.69
C GLU A 66 19.39 -5.47 11.29
N GLY A 67 18.58 -6.36 11.88
CA GLY A 67 17.33 -5.96 12.57
C GLY A 67 16.14 -5.57 11.67
N GLY A 68 16.18 -5.87 10.36
CA GLY A 68 15.08 -5.51 9.44
C GLY A 68 15.37 -4.28 8.59
N GLY A 69 16.61 -3.82 8.59
CA GLY A 69 17.07 -2.67 7.84
C GLY A 69 16.81 -1.38 8.63
N THR A 70 17.82 -0.55 8.85
CA THR A 70 17.67 0.80 9.43
C THR A 70 18.43 1.82 8.58
N LEU A 71 17.96 3.06 8.64
CA LEU A 71 18.40 4.18 7.83
C LEU A 71 18.61 5.34 8.79
N ASP A 72 19.87 5.60 9.15
CA ASP A 72 20.20 6.52 10.23
C ASP A 72 21.15 7.61 9.74
N GLU A 73 20.96 8.85 10.24
CA GLU A 73 21.84 9.99 9.97
C GLU A 73 23.16 9.89 10.76
N MET A 74 23.16 9.18 11.89
CA MET A 74 24.31 9.07 12.77
C MET A 74 25.07 7.75 12.58
N LEU A 75 26.40 7.84 12.57
CA LEU A 75 27.27 6.67 12.55
C LEU A 75 27.35 6.06 13.97
N PHE A 76 26.85 4.85 14.14
CA PHE A 76 26.94 4.13 15.41
C PHE A 76 28.34 3.53 15.60
N LYS A 77 29.06 3.96 16.64
CA LYS A 77 30.36 3.38 17.02
C LYS A 77 30.17 1.91 17.43
N GLY A 78 30.72 1.00 16.63
CA GLY A 78 30.61 -0.46 16.85
C GLY A 78 29.84 -1.20 15.75
N TRP A 79 29.13 -0.48 14.88
CA TRP A 79 28.33 -1.05 13.79
C TRP A 79 28.92 -0.63 12.46
N LYS A 80 29.06 -1.58 11.52
CA LYS A 80 29.57 -1.31 10.17
C LYS A 80 28.39 -1.05 9.22
N PRO A 81 28.25 0.17 8.67
CA PRO A 81 27.22 0.45 7.67
C PRO A 81 27.53 -0.30 6.37
N LEU A 82 26.49 -0.82 5.72
CA LEU A 82 26.64 -1.53 4.44
C LEU A 82 26.69 -0.57 3.27
N TYR A 83 25.88 0.48 3.31
CA TYR A 83 25.86 1.53 2.30
C TYR A 83 25.81 2.90 2.97
N THR A 84 26.44 3.87 2.31
CA THR A 84 26.45 5.28 2.72
C THR A 84 25.98 6.11 1.55
N PHE A 85 25.05 7.01 1.79
CA PHE A 85 24.47 7.88 0.75
C PHE A 85 24.39 9.30 1.27
N GLN A 86 24.58 10.24 0.35
CA GLN A 86 24.37 11.66 0.62
C GLN A 86 23.03 12.03 0.03
N ALA A 87 22.08 12.36 0.90
CA ALA A 87 20.72 12.70 0.51
C ALA A 87 20.30 13.98 1.22
N MET A 88 19.38 14.70 0.59
CA MET A 88 18.77 15.89 1.20
C MET A 88 17.71 15.49 2.24
N ASP A 89 17.05 14.36 2.01
CA ASP A 89 15.94 13.85 2.83
C ASP A 89 16.03 12.33 3.01
N VAL A 90 15.42 11.80 4.08
CA VAL A 90 15.30 10.36 4.38
C VAL A 90 14.63 9.61 3.22
N GLU A 91 13.69 10.24 2.53
CA GLU A 91 12.96 9.66 1.41
C GLU A 91 13.83 9.52 0.16
N ASP A 92 14.68 10.51 -0.12
CA ASP A 92 15.65 10.44 -1.22
C ASP A 92 16.72 9.38 -0.94
N ALA A 93 17.16 9.28 0.32
CA ALA A 93 17.99 8.19 0.82
C ALA A 93 17.35 6.81 0.59
N LYS A 94 16.05 6.64 0.90
CA LYS A 94 15.29 5.41 0.61
C LYS A 94 15.21 5.12 -0.88
N ARG A 95 15.06 6.15 -1.72
CA ARG A 95 15.02 6.02 -3.18
C ARG A 95 16.35 5.53 -3.74
N GLN A 96 17.46 6.14 -3.33
CA GLN A 96 18.82 5.71 -3.69
C GLN A 96 19.07 4.27 -3.20
N LEU A 97 18.63 3.94 -1.99
CA LEU A 97 18.72 2.58 -1.45
C LEU A 97 17.90 1.58 -2.27
N LYS A 98 16.75 1.97 -2.83
CA LYS A 98 15.91 1.11 -3.67
C LYS A 98 16.55 0.76 -5.00
N GLU A 99 17.34 1.68 -5.57
CA GLU A 99 18.08 1.43 -6.80
C GLU A 99 19.21 0.41 -6.59
N ILE A 100 19.90 0.50 -5.46
CA ILE A 100 21.02 -0.39 -5.13
C ILE A 100 20.54 -1.72 -4.56
N CYS A 101 19.50 -1.72 -3.71
CA CYS A 101 18.99 -2.88 -2.99
C CYS A 101 17.45 -2.94 -2.99
N PRO A 102 16.82 -3.39 -4.09
CA PRO A 102 15.35 -3.41 -4.22
C PRO A 102 14.66 -4.40 -3.26
N ASN A 103 15.40 -5.40 -2.77
CA ASN A 103 14.90 -6.40 -1.81
C ASN A 103 15.19 -6.03 -0.35
N SER A 104 15.50 -4.77 -0.05
CA SER A 104 15.79 -4.37 1.33
C SER A 104 14.54 -4.52 2.21
N PRO A 105 14.67 -5.03 3.44
CA PRO A 105 13.54 -5.16 4.36
C PRO A 105 12.94 -3.82 4.81
N LEU A 106 13.66 -2.69 4.64
CA LEU A 106 13.11 -1.33 4.79
C LEU A 106 12.12 -0.98 3.69
N LEU A 107 12.38 -1.46 2.49
CA LEU A 107 11.51 -1.30 1.34
C LEU A 107 10.52 -2.46 1.37
N LYS A 108 9.66 -2.49 2.39
CA LYS A 108 8.52 -3.41 2.44
C LYS A 108 7.66 -3.13 1.22
N THR A 109 7.98 -3.79 0.11
CA THR A 109 7.10 -3.89 -1.04
C THR A 109 5.94 -4.71 -0.52
N THR A 110 4.83 -4.04 -0.19
CA THR A 110 3.60 -4.69 0.24
C THR A 110 3.37 -5.81 -0.76
N PRO A 111 3.39 -7.10 -0.35
CA PRO A 111 3.13 -8.17 -1.28
C PRO A 111 1.72 -7.89 -1.77
N SER A 112 1.62 -7.41 -3.00
CA SER A 112 0.35 -7.05 -3.61
C SER A 112 -0.55 -8.26 -3.37
N LYS A 113 -1.71 -8.07 -2.72
CA LYS A 113 -2.74 -9.10 -2.53
C LYS A 113 -3.36 -9.48 -3.89
N GLN A 114 -2.51 -9.73 -4.88
CA GLN A 114 -2.87 -10.22 -6.19
C GLN A 114 -3.48 -11.59 -5.96
N ILE A 115 -4.78 -11.65 -6.23
CA ILE A 115 -5.54 -12.88 -6.20
C ILE A 115 -4.93 -13.80 -7.25
N ARG A 116 -4.36 -14.92 -6.80
CA ARG A 116 -3.75 -15.95 -7.66
C ARG A 116 -4.65 -17.17 -7.67
N CYS A 117 -4.73 -17.82 -8.83
CA CYS A 117 -5.41 -19.10 -8.92
C CYS A 117 -4.72 -20.11 -7.98
N PRO A 118 -5.46 -20.84 -7.12
CA PRO A 118 -4.85 -21.80 -6.20
C PRO A 118 -4.19 -22.99 -6.90
N ARG A 119 -4.45 -23.21 -8.19
CA ARG A 119 -3.92 -24.36 -8.94
C ARG A 119 -2.71 -24.03 -9.82
N CYS A 120 -2.75 -22.92 -10.55
CA CYS A 120 -1.69 -22.56 -11.50
C CYS A 120 -1.02 -21.21 -11.19
N LEU A 121 -1.41 -20.56 -10.09
CA LEU A 121 -0.88 -19.26 -9.64
C LEU A 121 -1.06 -18.10 -10.63
N SER A 122 -1.78 -18.31 -11.74
CA SER A 122 -2.12 -17.27 -12.70
C SER A 122 -2.97 -16.19 -12.05
N THR A 123 -2.72 -14.94 -12.45
CA THR A 123 -3.45 -13.74 -12.02
C THR A 123 -4.63 -13.40 -12.93
N GLN A 124 -4.80 -14.12 -14.05
CA GLN A 124 -5.88 -13.87 -15.02
C GLN A 124 -7.11 -14.74 -14.73
N PHE A 125 -8.23 -14.09 -14.42
CA PHE A 125 -9.50 -14.75 -14.14
C PHE A 125 -10.67 -14.03 -14.81
N GLN A 126 -11.71 -14.80 -15.14
CA GLN A 126 -12.97 -14.31 -15.68
C GLN A 126 -14.08 -14.53 -14.67
N LEU A 127 -14.96 -13.53 -14.51
CA LEU A 127 -16.17 -13.63 -13.70
C LEU A 127 -17.27 -14.26 -14.55
N MET A 128 -17.83 -15.37 -14.06
CA MET A 128 -18.95 -16.04 -14.72
C MET A 128 -20.18 -15.99 -13.81
N PRO A 129 -21.35 -15.58 -14.32
CA PRO A 129 -22.58 -15.63 -13.55
C PRO A 129 -22.91 -17.10 -13.22
N ARG A 130 -23.17 -17.38 -11.95
CA ARG A 130 -23.57 -18.72 -11.53
C ARG A 130 -24.98 -18.97 -12.04
N LYS A 131 -25.15 -20.01 -12.87
CA LYS A 131 -26.46 -20.38 -13.41
C LYS A 131 -27.44 -20.65 -12.27
N PHE A 132 -28.62 -20.09 -12.39
CA PHE A 132 -29.75 -20.36 -11.50
C PHE A 132 -30.04 -21.86 -11.49
N SER A 133 -30.00 -22.48 -10.31
CA SER A 133 -30.41 -23.87 -10.13
C SER A 133 -31.77 -23.88 -9.44
N LEU A 134 -32.78 -24.44 -10.10
CA LEU A 134 -34.16 -24.58 -9.63
C LEU A 134 -34.25 -25.31 -8.28
N LEU A 135 -33.28 -26.20 -7.99
CA LEU A 135 -33.25 -26.97 -6.74
C LEU A 135 -32.89 -26.12 -5.51
N THR A 136 -32.17 -25.01 -5.72
CA THR A 136 -31.62 -24.18 -4.62
C THR A 136 -32.43 -22.91 -4.34
N GLY A 137 -33.59 -22.75 -4.97
CA GLY A 137 -34.70 -21.88 -4.53
C GLY A 137 -34.49 -20.36 -4.45
N PHE A 138 -33.25 -19.86 -4.48
CA PHE A 138 -32.95 -18.43 -4.33
C PHE A 138 -31.96 -17.98 -5.41
N ALA A 139 -32.33 -16.92 -6.12
CA ALA A 139 -31.45 -16.25 -7.07
C ALA A 139 -30.31 -15.54 -6.32
N THR A 140 -29.30 -16.29 -5.90
CA THR A 140 -28.08 -15.68 -5.38
C THR A 140 -27.32 -15.12 -6.58
N ASN A 141 -27.24 -13.79 -6.70
CA ASN A 141 -26.46 -13.07 -7.72
C ASN A 141 -24.96 -13.23 -7.44
N LYS A 142 -24.50 -14.48 -7.46
CA LYS A 142 -23.12 -14.89 -7.16
C LYS A 142 -22.40 -15.10 -8.48
N PHE A 143 -21.20 -14.53 -8.56
CA PHE A 143 -20.27 -14.74 -9.66
C PHE A 143 -19.16 -15.65 -9.17
N ASP A 144 -18.91 -16.74 -9.90
CA ASP A 144 -17.76 -17.60 -9.64
C ASP A 144 -16.56 -17.05 -10.43
N ARG A 145 -15.37 -17.03 -9.83
CA ARG A 145 -14.14 -16.64 -10.53
C ARG A 145 -13.58 -17.88 -11.19
N VAL A 146 -13.26 -17.80 -12.47
CA VAL A 146 -12.71 -18.90 -13.24
C VAL A 146 -11.34 -18.49 -13.74
N CYS A 147 -10.31 -19.26 -13.41
CA CYS A 147 -8.97 -19.01 -13.97
C CYS A 147 -9.00 -19.25 -15.48
N VAL A 148 -8.46 -18.31 -16.26
CA VAL A 148 -8.42 -18.42 -17.74
C VAL A 148 -7.51 -19.57 -18.19
N MET A 149 -6.38 -19.76 -17.49
CA MET A 149 -5.38 -20.77 -17.86
C MET A 149 -5.85 -22.20 -17.54
N CYS A 150 -6.25 -22.47 -16.29
CA CYS A 150 -6.60 -23.83 -15.86
C CYS A 150 -8.09 -24.13 -15.80
N LYS A 151 -8.96 -23.15 -16.14
CA LYS A 151 -10.43 -23.24 -16.14
C LYS A 151 -11.03 -23.69 -14.79
N LYS A 152 -10.25 -23.64 -13.71
CA LYS A 152 -10.67 -23.97 -12.34
C LYS A 152 -11.49 -22.81 -11.77
N ARG A 153 -12.62 -23.13 -11.15
CA ARG A 153 -13.45 -22.17 -10.41
C ARG A 153 -12.96 -22.07 -8.97
N PHE A 154 -12.88 -20.86 -8.43
CA PHE A 154 -12.47 -20.57 -7.05
C PHE A 154 -13.08 -19.26 -6.53
#